data_AF-A0A934FM43-F1
#
_entry.id   AF-A0A934FM43-F1
#
_cell.length_a   1.000
_cell.length_b   1.000
_cell.length_c   1.000
_cell.angle_alpha   90.00
_cell.angle_beta   90.00
_cell.angle_gamma   90.00
#
_symmetry.space_group_name_H-M   'P 1'
#
loop_
_entity.id
_entity.type
_entity.pdbx_description
1 polymer ?
#
loop_
_entity_poly.entity_id
_entity_poly.type
_entity_poly.pdbx_seq_one_letter_code
_entity_poly.pdbx_strand_id
1 'polypeptide(L)'
;MNIRVCEGDVHLHNLHTRMPFKYGIATMTHMPMAFVRVALEVDGRTSLGVAADLLPPKWFTKDPAREVLDEIHEMLDVIETAVETAEGLNAPSVFDLWLHLHDSQAAWAVAENKPPLLAHFGTSLVERAVMDAFCRAIAKPFHRALLDNDFGIRLGELRSELEGFSLAAWLPAKPHNEIIVRHTVGLSDPLTDADIARGEHLTDGLPQSLVSNIRVYGLRHFKLKVNGDLVRDSERLRQIARVLQVECGENFAFTLDGNEQFKSFAEFRQFWETLRADESLKPFLTKLLFVEQPLHRTVALNKDAAAALADWPDRPPFIIDESDGELDSLPTALALGYDGTSHKNCKGVIKGVANRCLLAHRQQKSPARPFLMSGEDLCNVGPVALLQDLAVCAALGIKSVERNGHHYNAGLSQFPWEVQQQVLGAHHDLYHPSPAGWPTLTIERGRLTLGSVNEAAFGVKFLLNTGQFTPADAWEWE
;
A
#
# COMPACT_ATOMS: atom_id res chain seq x y z
N MET A 1 28.70 2.16 11.97
CA MET A 1 28.69 1.59 10.61
C MET A 1 28.51 2.77 9.69
N ASN A 2 29.44 3.02 8.78
CA ASN A 2 29.27 4.16 7.86
C ASN A 2 28.68 3.62 6.56
N ILE A 3 27.60 4.23 6.08
CA ILE A 3 26.96 3.86 4.83
C ILE A 3 27.00 5.01 3.85
N ARG A 4 27.16 4.70 2.56
CA ARG A 4 27.20 5.70 1.48
C ARG A 4 26.44 5.21 0.26
N VAL A 5 25.55 6.03 -0.27
CA VAL A 5 24.93 5.76 -1.58
C VAL A 5 25.95 6.14 -2.66
N CYS A 6 26.37 5.16 -3.46
CA CYS A 6 27.39 5.34 -4.49
C CYS A 6 26.80 5.82 -5.82
N GLU A 7 25.71 5.19 -6.23
CA GLU A 7 24.97 5.46 -7.47
C GLU A 7 23.52 4.99 -7.28
N GLY A 8 22.60 5.59 -8.02
CA GLY A 8 21.26 5.09 -8.21
C GLY A 8 20.79 5.24 -9.64
N ASP A 9 19.84 4.40 -10.06
CA ASP A 9 19.21 4.52 -11.37
C ASP A 9 17.73 4.21 -11.31
N VAL A 10 17.01 4.72 -12.32
CA VAL A 10 15.56 4.55 -12.49
C VAL A 10 15.31 3.88 -13.82
N HIS A 11 14.54 2.80 -13.79
CA HIS A 11 14.08 2.08 -14.98
C HIS A 11 12.57 1.89 -14.94
N LEU A 12 11.92 1.83 -16.09
CA LEU A 12 10.47 1.73 -16.23
C LEU A 12 10.07 0.56 -17.11
N HIS A 13 8.90 -0.01 -16.80
CA HIS A 13 8.23 -1.04 -17.56
C HIS A 13 6.75 -0.72 -17.70
N ASN A 14 6.24 -0.57 -18.92
CA ASN A 14 4.82 -0.29 -19.16
C ASN A 14 3.98 -1.54 -18.95
N LEU A 15 2.93 -1.42 -18.15
CA LEU A 15 2.01 -2.51 -17.82
C LEU A 15 0.57 -2.14 -18.18
N HIS A 16 -0.16 -3.15 -18.63
CA HIS A 16 -1.58 -3.08 -18.92
C HIS A 16 -2.36 -3.87 -17.89
N THR A 17 -3.48 -3.31 -17.44
CA THR A 17 -4.45 -4.09 -16.67
C THR A 17 -5.20 -5.04 -17.60
N ARG A 18 -5.55 -6.24 -17.11
CA ARG A 18 -6.41 -7.18 -17.86
C ARG A 18 -7.85 -6.69 -18.01
N MET A 19 -8.27 -5.76 -17.17
CA MET A 19 -9.57 -5.08 -17.22
C MET A 19 -9.50 -3.74 -16.47
N PRO A 20 -10.36 -2.76 -16.81
CA PRO A 20 -10.31 -1.44 -16.20
C PRO A 20 -10.53 -1.47 -14.69
N PHE A 21 -9.62 -0.83 -13.93
CA PHE A 21 -9.78 -0.62 -12.49
C PHE A 21 -10.31 0.79 -12.20
N LYS A 22 -11.52 0.89 -11.66
CA LYS A 22 -12.14 2.18 -11.27
C LYS A 22 -12.03 2.46 -9.78
N TYR A 23 -11.38 3.57 -9.43
CA TYR A 23 -11.25 4.07 -8.06
C TYR A 23 -11.33 5.60 -8.04
N GLY A 24 -12.06 6.17 -7.08
CA GLY A 24 -12.26 7.62 -7.00
C GLY A 24 -12.71 8.21 -8.33
N ILE A 25 -11.91 9.11 -8.89
CA ILE A 25 -12.15 9.80 -10.18
C ILE A 25 -11.46 9.15 -11.39
N ALA A 26 -10.74 8.04 -11.18
CA ALA A 26 -9.84 7.46 -12.18
C ALA A 26 -10.33 6.12 -12.71
N THR A 27 -9.95 5.80 -13.95
CA THR A 27 -10.02 4.45 -14.51
C THR A 27 -8.63 4.07 -15.01
N MET A 28 -7.96 3.18 -14.29
CA MET A 28 -6.63 2.70 -14.67
C MET A 28 -6.76 1.54 -15.65
N THR A 29 -6.12 1.70 -16.81
CA THR A 29 -6.00 0.66 -17.85
C THR A 29 -4.55 0.38 -18.21
N HIS A 30 -3.71 1.41 -18.12
CA HIS A 30 -2.28 1.43 -18.39
C HIS A 30 -1.58 2.04 -17.17
N MET A 31 -0.41 1.54 -16.82
CA MET A 31 0.37 2.02 -15.69
C MET A 31 1.86 1.66 -15.87
N PRO A 32 2.80 2.62 -15.73
CA PRO A 32 4.21 2.30 -15.65
C PRO A 32 4.52 1.67 -14.29
N MET A 33 5.43 0.71 -14.26
CA MET A 33 6.15 0.30 -13.05
C MET A 33 7.53 0.94 -13.07
N ALA A 34 7.86 1.68 -12.02
CA ALA A 34 9.21 2.21 -11.81
C ALA A 34 10.03 1.26 -10.94
N PHE A 35 11.29 1.08 -11.29
CA PHE A 35 12.31 0.36 -10.54
C PHE A 35 13.42 1.34 -10.18
N VAL A 36 13.73 1.43 -8.89
CA VAL A 36 14.90 2.18 -8.39
C VAL A 36 15.95 1.19 -7.93
N ARG A 37 17.14 1.23 -8.52
CA ARG A 37 18.32 0.48 -8.06
C ARG A 37 19.24 1.44 -7.32
N VAL A 38 19.80 0.98 -6.21
CA VAL A 38 20.81 1.72 -5.44
C VAL A 38 22.01 0.83 -5.18
N ALA A 39 23.22 1.36 -5.43
CA ALA A 39 24.46 0.79 -4.91
C ALA A 39 24.81 1.45 -3.57
N LEU A 40 24.82 0.66 -2.51
CA LEU A 40 25.12 1.09 -1.16
C LEU A 40 26.46 0.52 -0.70
N GLU A 41 27.41 1.38 -0.35
CA GLU A 41 28.60 0.98 0.38
C GLU A 41 28.27 0.86 1.87
N VAL A 42 28.57 -0.29 2.46
CA VAL A 42 28.42 -0.59 3.88
C VAL A 42 29.76 -1.07 4.40
N ASP A 43 30.38 -0.29 5.29
CA ASP A 43 31.73 -0.55 5.84
C ASP A 43 32.76 -0.91 4.75
N GLY A 44 32.76 -0.15 3.65
CA GLY A 44 33.70 -0.29 2.53
C GLY A 44 33.36 -1.40 1.52
N ARG A 45 32.21 -2.08 1.65
CA ARG A 45 31.74 -3.07 0.68
C ARG A 45 30.45 -2.63 0.02
N THR A 46 30.41 -2.69 -1.31
CA THR A 46 29.22 -2.32 -2.08
C THR A 46 28.24 -3.48 -2.16
N SER A 47 26.96 -3.18 -1.92
CA SER A 47 25.81 -4.06 -2.10
C SER A 47 24.77 -3.35 -2.96
N LEU A 48 24.04 -4.09 -3.79
CA LEU A 48 22.96 -3.57 -4.62
C LEU A 48 21.61 -3.86 -3.97
N GLY A 49 20.73 -2.88 -3.99
CA GLY A 49 19.34 -3.03 -3.58
C GLY A 49 18.39 -2.47 -4.63
N VAL A 50 17.15 -2.94 -4.59
CA VAL A 50 16.11 -2.54 -5.54
C VAL A 50 14.83 -2.19 -4.79
N ALA A 51 14.06 -1.25 -5.33
CA ALA A 51 12.67 -1.02 -4.97
C ALA A 51 11.84 -0.84 -6.23
N ALA A 52 10.54 -1.06 -6.13
CA ALA A 52 9.62 -0.77 -7.22
C ALA A 52 8.25 -0.37 -6.70
N ASP A 53 7.52 0.39 -7.52
CA ASP A 53 6.10 0.66 -7.37
C ASP A 53 5.50 1.01 -8.74
N LEU A 54 4.17 0.90 -8.82
CA LEU A 54 3.43 1.44 -9.96
C LEU A 54 3.35 2.97 -9.86
N LEU A 55 3.18 3.63 -11.01
CA LEU A 55 2.84 5.05 -11.11
C LEU A 55 1.33 5.18 -11.41
N PRO A 56 0.45 5.07 -10.39
CA PRO A 56 -0.99 5.05 -10.62
C PRO A 56 -1.51 6.44 -11.04
N PRO A 57 -2.37 6.51 -12.05
CA PRO A 57 -2.96 7.78 -12.44
C PRO A 57 -3.88 8.32 -11.33
N LYS A 58 -3.89 9.64 -11.12
CA LYS A 58 -4.93 10.35 -10.35
C LYS A 58 -5.08 9.87 -8.90
N TRP A 59 -3.98 9.46 -8.26
CA TRP A 59 -3.97 9.06 -6.84
C TRP A 59 -3.27 10.07 -5.91
N PHE A 60 -2.07 10.54 -6.30
CA PHE A 60 -1.26 11.43 -5.47
C PHE A 60 -1.78 12.86 -5.39
N THR A 61 -2.15 13.46 -6.53
CA THR A 61 -2.60 14.86 -6.62
C THR A 61 -4.12 14.99 -6.78
N LYS A 62 -4.77 14.03 -7.48
CA LYS A 62 -6.22 13.97 -7.72
C LYS A 62 -6.80 15.22 -8.39
N ASP A 63 -6.06 15.84 -9.31
CA ASP A 63 -6.56 16.99 -10.05
C ASP A 63 -7.33 16.55 -11.32
N PRO A 64 -8.67 16.73 -11.37
CA PRO A 64 -9.46 16.33 -12.53
C PRO A 64 -9.19 17.17 -13.78
N ALA A 65 -8.57 18.34 -13.65
CA ALA A 65 -8.29 19.25 -14.77
C ALA A 65 -6.97 18.94 -15.50
N ARG A 66 -6.14 18.06 -14.94
CA ARG A 66 -4.82 17.72 -15.49
C ARG A 66 -4.87 16.46 -16.34
N GLU A 67 -3.99 16.36 -17.32
CA GLU A 67 -3.82 15.12 -18.06
C GLU A 67 -3.20 14.02 -17.17
N VAL A 68 -3.47 12.75 -17.51
CA VAL A 68 -2.91 11.61 -16.78
C VAL A 68 -1.39 11.55 -16.94
N LEU A 69 -0.90 11.80 -18.15
CA LEU A 69 0.52 11.72 -18.46
C LEU A 69 1.35 12.75 -17.68
N ASP A 70 0.82 13.95 -17.46
CA ASP A 70 1.49 14.98 -16.65
C ASP A 70 1.72 14.50 -15.21
N GLU A 71 0.77 13.78 -14.62
CA GLU A 71 0.93 13.23 -13.27
C GLU A 71 1.92 12.06 -13.23
N ILE A 72 2.01 11.28 -14.30
CA ILE A 72 3.02 10.23 -14.44
C ILE A 72 4.42 10.84 -14.51
N HIS A 73 4.62 11.89 -15.32
CA HIS A 73 5.88 12.62 -15.36
C HIS A 73 6.21 13.29 -14.02
N GLU A 74 5.21 13.80 -13.29
CA GLU A 74 5.46 14.34 -11.94
C GLU A 74 5.88 13.27 -10.93
N MET A 75 5.30 12.07 -11.01
CA MET A 75 5.75 10.95 -10.19
C MET A 75 7.18 10.55 -10.54
N LEU A 76 7.55 10.58 -11.83
CA LEU A 76 8.92 10.30 -12.25
C LEU A 76 9.90 11.38 -11.75
N ASP A 77 9.55 12.66 -11.91
CA ASP A 77 10.33 13.83 -11.46
C ASP A 77 10.68 13.77 -9.96
N VAL A 78 9.71 13.43 -9.09
CA VAL A 78 9.99 13.28 -7.65
C VAL A 78 10.87 12.07 -7.34
N ILE A 79 10.83 11.00 -8.15
CA ILE A 79 11.66 9.80 -8.00
C ILE A 79 13.09 10.11 -8.42
N GLU A 80 13.29 10.67 -9.60
CA GLU A 80 14.61 11.07 -10.12
C GLU A 80 15.28 12.06 -9.18
N THR A 81 14.55 13.09 -8.73
CA THR A 81 15.04 14.05 -7.73
C THR A 81 15.50 13.37 -6.44
N ALA A 82 14.73 12.40 -5.94
CA ALA A 82 15.09 11.69 -4.71
C ALA A 82 16.34 10.81 -4.90
N VAL A 83 16.50 10.17 -6.06
CA VAL A 83 17.68 9.38 -6.42
C VAL A 83 18.90 10.29 -6.49
N GLU A 84 18.83 11.37 -7.27
CA GLU A 84 19.92 12.36 -7.41
C GLU A 84 20.33 12.97 -6.06
N THR A 85 19.34 13.32 -5.23
CA THR A 85 19.58 13.87 -3.89
C THR A 85 20.28 12.87 -2.97
N ALA A 86 20.02 11.57 -3.16
CA ALA A 86 20.63 10.52 -2.36
C ALA A 86 22.06 10.18 -2.80
N GLU A 87 22.42 10.40 -4.06
CA GLU A 87 23.75 10.07 -4.58
C GLU A 87 24.87 10.80 -3.80
N GLY A 88 25.85 10.03 -3.35
CA GLY A 88 26.96 10.56 -2.57
C GLY A 88 26.64 10.84 -1.09
N LEU A 89 25.36 10.76 -0.66
CA LEU A 89 25.02 10.89 0.76
C LEU A 89 25.73 9.82 1.58
N ASN A 90 26.30 10.27 2.69
CA ASN A 90 27.05 9.45 3.63
C ASN A 90 26.52 9.68 5.05
N ALA A 91 26.20 8.59 5.75
CA ALA A 91 25.58 8.66 7.06
C ALA A 91 26.00 7.50 7.98
N PRO A 92 25.89 7.66 9.31
CA PRO A 92 26.22 6.60 10.28
C PRO A 92 25.14 5.51 10.41
N SER A 93 23.99 5.65 9.75
CA SER A 93 22.93 4.62 9.71
C SER A 93 21.97 4.85 8.53
N VAL A 94 21.12 3.85 8.24
CA VAL A 94 20.04 3.98 7.25
C VAL A 94 19.05 5.06 7.66
N PHE A 95 18.74 5.16 8.96
CA PHE A 95 17.83 6.19 9.47
C PHE A 95 18.39 7.60 9.29
N ASP A 96 19.69 7.81 9.55
CA ASP A 96 20.33 9.13 9.37
C ASP A 96 20.37 9.55 7.89
N LEU A 97 20.63 8.58 6.99
CA LEU A 97 20.57 8.82 5.55
C LEU A 97 19.16 9.17 5.10
N TRP A 98 18.16 8.40 5.56
CA TRP A 98 16.76 8.64 5.26
C TRP A 98 16.30 10.01 5.78
N LEU A 99 16.68 10.40 7.00
CA LEU A 99 16.28 11.68 7.57
C LEU A 99 16.83 12.85 6.75
N HIS A 100 18.11 12.80 6.35
CA HIS A 100 18.70 13.79 5.45
C HIS A 100 17.94 13.87 4.13
N LEU A 101 17.71 12.71 3.47
CA LEU A 101 17.00 12.66 2.20
C LEU A 101 15.56 13.20 2.32
N HIS A 102 14.86 12.81 3.39
CA HIS A 102 13.50 13.25 3.67
C HIS A 102 13.44 14.78 3.82
N ASP A 103 14.34 15.37 4.61
CA ASP A 103 14.37 16.82 4.84
C ASP A 103 14.76 17.60 3.57
N SER A 104 15.74 17.10 2.81
CA SER A 104 16.14 17.69 1.52
C SER A 104 15.01 17.64 0.50
N GLN A 105 14.34 16.49 0.37
CA GLN A 105 13.19 16.35 -0.53
C GLN A 105 12.03 17.26 -0.09
N ALA A 106 11.75 17.36 1.21
CA ALA A 106 10.69 18.24 1.72
C ALA A 106 10.99 19.71 1.40
N ALA A 107 12.24 20.16 1.59
CA ALA A 107 12.65 21.51 1.24
C ALA A 107 12.53 21.80 -0.26
N TRP A 108 12.95 20.86 -1.11
CA TRP A 108 12.77 20.94 -2.56
C TRP A 108 11.29 20.98 -2.96
N ALA A 109 10.48 20.11 -2.40
CA ALA A 109 9.05 20.03 -2.69
C ALA A 109 8.30 21.32 -2.34
N VAL A 110 8.68 21.99 -1.25
CA VAL A 110 8.14 23.32 -0.91
C VAL A 110 8.50 24.35 -1.98
N ALA A 111 9.74 24.33 -2.48
CA ALA A 111 10.19 25.25 -3.54
C ALA A 111 9.47 25.00 -4.88
N GLU A 112 9.24 23.73 -5.22
CA GLU A 112 8.59 23.30 -6.46
C GLU A 112 7.06 23.15 -6.34
N ASN A 113 6.48 23.55 -5.20
CA ASN A 113 5.05 23.44 -4.91
C ASN A 113 4.47 22.03 -5.12
N LYS A 114 5.23 20.99 -4.73
CA LYS A 114 4.81 19.58 -4.78
C LYS A 114 4.14 19.19 -3.45
N PRO A 115 2.98 18.52 -3.46
CA PRO A 115 2.34 18.08 -2.24
C PRO A 115 3.19 17.00 -1.52
N PRO A 116 3.23 16.97 -0.18
CA PRO A 116 4.11 16.06 0.58
C PRO A 116 3.95 14.58 0.23
N LEU A 117 2.71 14.11 0.04
CA LEU A 117 2.45 12.71 -0.32
C LEU A 117 3.10 12.33 -1.66
N LEU A 118 3.10 13.23 -2.65
CA LEU A 118 3.77 13.02 -3.93
C LEU A 118 5.29 13.11 -3.76
N ALA A 119 5.79 14.16 -3.11
CA ALA A 119 7.23 14.36 -2.93
C ALA A 119 7.91 13.16 -2.25
N HIS A 120 7.28 12.62 -1.20
CA HIS A 120 7.84 11.52 -0.44
C HIS A 120 7.63 10.15 -1.09
N PHE A 121 6.85 10.05 -2.18
CA PHE A 121 6.83 8.85 -3.00
C PHE A 121 8.23 8.52 -3.55
N GLY A 122 8.95 9.54 -4.04
CA GLY A 122 10.35 9.40 -4.46
C GLY A 122 11.26 8.92 -3.33
N THR A 123 11.18 9.56 -2.15
CA THR A 123 12.00 9.16 -0.99
C THR A 123 11.72 7.73 -0.54
N SER A 124 10.47 7.25 -0.68
CA SER A 124 10.08 5.90 -0.29
C SER A 124 10.70 4.82 -1.17
N LEU A 125 10.98 5.10 -2.45
CA LEU A 125 11.65 4.18 -3.35
C LEU A 125 13.14 4.07 -3.01
N VAL A 126 13.81 5.20 -2.81
CA VAL A 126 15.22 5.23 -2.39
C VAL A 126 15.40 4.57 -1.03
N GLU A 127 14.53 4.90 -0.06
CA GLU A 127 14.50 4.29 1.27
C GLU A 127 14.49 2.76 1.18
N ARG A 128 13.57 2.20 0.39
CA ARG A 128 13.43 0.76 0.26
C ARG A 128 14.60 0.11 -0.49
N ALA A 129 15.14 0.76 -1.51
CA ALA A 129 16.32 0.27 -2.23
C ALA A 129 17.55 0.25 -1.31
N VAL A 130 17.75 1.29 -0.48
CA VAL A 130 18.79 1.34 0.55
C VAL A 130 18.58 0.24 1.60
N MET A 131 17.36 0.05 2.09
CA MET A 131 17.06 -1.03 3.06
C MET A 131 17.33 -2.42 2.48
N ASP A 132 16.96 -2.68 1.22
CA ASP A 132 17.26 -3.94 0.54
C ASP A 132 18.77 -4.15 0.40
N ALA A 133 19.51 -3.14 -0.08
CA ALA A 133 20.97 -3.18 -0.23
C ALA A 133 21.65 -3.44 1.11
N PHE A 134 21.21 -2.76 2.17
CA PHE A 134 21.73 -2.89 3.52
C PHE A 134 21.48 -4.27 4.10
N CYS A 135 20.24 -4.79 4.01
CA CYS A 135 19.88 -6.12 4.48
C CYS A 135 20.72 -7.21 3.79
N ARG A 136 20.96 -7.06 2.48
CA ARG A 136 21.87 -7.94 1.72
C ARG A 136 23.31 -7.84 2.22
N ALA A 137 23.81 -6.63 2.47
CA ALA A 137 25.18 -6.40 2.94
C ALA A 137 25.45 -7.05 4.30
N ILE A 138 24.49 -6.97 5.23
CA ILE A 138 24.60 -7.57 6.57
C ILE A 138 24.10 -9.02 6.64
N ALA A 139 23.61 -9.57 5.51
CA ALA A 139 23.05 -10.91 5.40
C ALA A 139 21.94 -11.21 6.44
N LYS A 140 21.04 -10.24 6.66
CA LYS A 140 19.86 -10.41 7.54
C LYS A 140 18.57 -10.15 6.77
N PRO A 141 17.49 -10.89 7.05
CA PRO A 141 16.17 -10.54 6.54
C PRO A 141 15.64 -9.27 7.21
N PHE A 142 14.85 -8.49 6.46
CA PHE A 142 14.33 -7.18 6.86
C PHE A 142 13.72 -7.18 8.27
N HIS A 143 12.88 -8.16 8.58
CA HIS A 143 12.20 -8.21 9.88
C HIS A 143 13.19 -8.34 11.07
N ARG A 144 14.34 -8.99 10.87
CA ARG A 144 15.39 -9.08 11.90
C ARG A 144 16.21 -7.81 11.96
N ALA A 145 16.62 -7.27 10.82
CA ALA A 145 17.33 -6.00 10.76
C ALA A 145 16.52 -4.87 11.44
N LEU A 146 15.20 -4.88 11.25
CA LEU A 146 14.28 -3.97 11.91
C LEU A 146 14.20 -4.18 13.43
N LEU A 147 13.97 -5.42 13.90
CA LEU A 147 13.84 -5.71 15.33
C LEU A 147 15.13 -5.47 16.12
N ASP A 148 16.27 -5.81 15.53
CA ASP A 148 17.61 -5.57 16.11
C ASP A 148 18.01 -4.08 16.06
N ASN A 149 17.21 -3.26 15.38
CA ASN A 149 17.46 -1.85 15.09
C ASN A 149 18.77 -1.60 14.34
N ASP A 150 19.16 -2.50 13.43
CA ASP A 150 20.37 -2.35 12.60
C ASP A 150 20.29 -1.11 11.70
N PHE A 151 19.08 -0.65 11.36
CA PHE A 151 18.85 0.59 10.60
C PHE A 151 19.10 1.87 11.40
N GLY A 152 19.25 1.78 12.73
CA GLY A 152 19.49 2.94 13.60
C GLY A 152 18.26 3.83 13.81
N ILE A 153 17.04 3.32 13.68
CA ILE A 153 15.80 4.09 13.82
C ILE A 153 15.67 4.60 15.27
N ARG A 154 15.49 5.92 15.39
CA ARG A 154 15.27 6.59 16.68
C ARG A 154 13.83 7.07 16.77
N LEU A 155 12.99 6.27 17.43
CA LEU A 155 11.55 6.53 17.51
C LEU A 155 11.22 7.90 18.15
N GLY A 156 12.00 8.34 19.13
CA GLY A 156 11.82 9.62 19.81
C GLY A 156 11.90 10.85 18.89
N GLU A 157 12.76 10.80 17.87
CA GLU A 157 12.91 11.88 16.87
C GLU A 157 11.68 11.99 15.95
N LEU A 158 10.99 10.88 15.71
CA LEU A 158 9.75 10.86 14.92
C LEU A 158 8.51 11.07 15.79
N ARG A 159 8.54 10.56 17.03
CA ARG A 159 7.41 10.47 17.96
C ARG A 159 7.95 10.69 19.37
N SER A 160 7.87 11.91 19.87
CA SER A 160 8.36 12.25 21.22
C SER A 160 7.77 11.38 22.34
N GLU A 161 6.53 10.88 22.17
CA GLU A 161 5.89 9.93 23.10
C GLU A 161 6.57 8.55 23.19
N LEU A 162 7.44 8.24 22.22
CA LEU A 162 8.20 6.99 22.10
C LEU A 162 9.68 7.17 22.46
N GLU A 163 10.07 8.32 23.03
CA GLU A 163 11.43 8.57 23.52
C GLU A 163 11.87 7.45 24.49
N GLY A 164 13.09 6.93 24.30
CA GLY A 164 13.64 5.83 25.09
C GLY A 164 13.06 4.43 24.84
N PHE A 165 12.06 4.27 23.97
CA PHE A 165 11.53 2.94 23.60
C PHE A 165 12.29 2.34 22.41
N SER A 166 12.45 1.02 22.42
CA SER A 166 12.97 0.26 21.28
C SER A 166 11.86 -0.19 20.33
N LEU A 167 12.22 -0.52 19.09
CA LEU A 167 11.30 -1.11 18.12
C LEU A 167 10.71 -2.44 18.61
N ALA A 168 11.54 -3.29 19.22
CA ALA A 168 11.12 -4.57 19.77
C ALA A 168 10.10 -4.47 20.91
N ALA A 169 9.95 -3.29 21.54
CA ALA A 169 8.90 -3.07 22.54
C ALA A 169 7.49 -3.05 21.92
N TRP A 170 7.38 -2.69 20.64
CA TRP A 170 6.10 -2.39 19.99
C TRP A 170 5.80 -3.23 18.74
N LEU A 171 6.83 -3.80 18.11
CA LEU A 171 6.70 -4.66 16.94
C LEU A 171 6.62 -6.15 17.32
N PRO A 172 5.96 -7.00 16.50
CA PRO A 172 5.98 -8.44 16.68
C PRO A 172 7.39 -9.02 16.68
N ALA A 173 7.70 -9.94 17.60
CA ALA A 173 9.00 -10.61 17.67
C ALA A 173 9.32 -11.53 16.46
N LYS A 174 8.29 -11.88 15.69
CA LYS A 174 8.36 -12.62 14.42
C LYS A 174 7.36 -12.00 13.44
N PRO A 175 7.71 -11.87 12.15
CA PRO A 175 6.76 -11.45 11.14
C PRO A 175 5.64 -12.48 11.00
N HIS A 176 4.47 -12.06 10.51
CA HIS A 176 3.43 -13.02 10.16
C HIS A 176 3.89 -13.89 8.98
N ASN A 177 3.66 -15.20 9.09
CA ASN A 177 3.96 -16.15 8.02
C ASN A 177 2.85 -16.22 6.96
N GLU A 178 1.68 -15.64 7.26
CA GLU A 178 0.56 -15.57 6.34
C GLU A 178 -0.13 -14.20 6.45
N ILE A 179 -0.66 -13.71 5.33
CA ILE A 179 -1.54 -12.53 5.29
C ILE A 179 -2.88 -12.90 4.66
N ILE A 180 -3.96 -12.36 5.23
CA ILE A 180 -5.29 -12.43 4.66
C ILE A 180 -5.39 -11.40 3.53
N VAL A 181 -5.76 -11.88 2.34
CA VAL A 181 -6.08 -11.04 1.18
C VAL A 181 -7.42 -10.37 1.43
N ARG A 182 -7.40 -9.04 1.63
CA ARG A 182 -8.60 -8.21 1.57
C ARG A 182 -8.81 -7.77 0.13
N HIS A 183 -9.67 -8.49 -0.58
CA HIS A 183 -9.89 -8.29 -2.01
C HIS A 183 -10.70 -7.01 -2.26
N THR A 184 -10.19 -6.14 -3.13
CA THR A 184 -10.88 -4.91 -3.51
C THR A 184 -12.04 -5.21 -4.45
N VAL A 185 -13.21 -4.67 -4.14
CA VAL A 185 -14.39 -4.63 -5.00
C VAL A 185 -14.54 -3.19 -5.46
N GLY A 186 -14.06 -2.91 -6.67
CA GLY A 186 -14.13 -1.61 -7.33
C GLY A 186 -15.57 -1.18 -7.64
N LEU A 187 -15.75 0.08 -8.03
CA LEU A 187 -17.07 0.67 -8.25
C LEU A 187 -17.84 0.06 -9.44
N SER A 188 -17.12 -0.54 -10.38
CA SER A 188 -17.67 -1.17 -11.59
C SER A 188 -17.40 -2.65 -11.69
N ASP A 189 -16.78 -3.27 -10.68
CA ASP A 189 -16.44 -4.69 -10.76
C ASP A 189 -17.72 -5.53 -10.86
N PRO A 190 -17.75 -6.54 -11.75
CA PRO A 190 -18.87 -7.46 -11.88
C PRO A 190 -19.01 -8.29 -10.60
N LEU A 191 -20.20 -8.34 -10.04
CA LEU A 191 -20.43 -9.13 -8.82
C LEU A 191 -20.58 -10.61 -9.17
N THR A 192 -21.20 -10.91 -10.30
CA THR A 192 -21.42 -12.24 -10.85
C THR A 192 -20.94 -12.31 -12.30
N ASP A 193 -20.72 -13.52 -12.84
CA ASP A 193 -20.31 -13.68 -14.23
C ASP A 193 -21.38 -13.20 -15.23
N ALA A 194 -22.64 -13.12 -14.81
CA ALA A 194 -23.74 -12.59 -15.63
C ALA A 194 -23.70 -11.05 -15.78
N ASP A 195 -22.95 -10.37 -14.92
CA ASP A 195 -22.75 -8.91 -15.00
C ASP A 195 -21.68 -8.53 -16.05
N ILE A 196 -20.93 -9.51 -16.56
CA ILE A 196 -19.87 -9.30 -17.55
C ILE A 196 -20.49 -9.21 -18.94
N ALA A 197 -20.26 -8.10 -19.64
CA ALA A 197 -20.74 -7.97 -21.01
C ALA A 197 -20.03 -8.98 -21.93
N ARG A 198 -20.74 -9.49 -22.95
CA ARG A 198 -20.23 -10.53 -23.86
C ARG A 198 -18.86 -10.19 -24.49
N GLY A 199 -18.60 -8.92 -24.76
CA GLY A 199 -17.33 -8.44 -25.33
C GLY A 199 -16.21 -8.17 -24.32
N GLU A 200 -16.51 -8.26 -23.02
CA GLU A 200 -15.58 -7.95 -21.92
C GLU A 200 -15.09 -9.21 -21.19
N HIS A 201 -15.50 -10.40 -21.63
CA HIS A 201 -15.00 -11.65 -21.05
C HIS A 201 -13.52 -11.85 -21.35
N LEU A 202 -12.75 -12.12 -20.30
CA LEU A 202 -11.33 -12.40 -20.40
C LEU A 202 -11.05 -13.89 -20.63
N THR A 203 -10.01 -14.19 -21.41
CA THR A 203 -9.63 -15.56 -21.80
C THR A 203 -8.28 -16.00 -21.23
N ASP A 204 -7.76 -15.28 -20.24
CA ASP A 204 -6.45 -15.52 -19.61
C ASP A 204 -6.47 -16.58 -18.49
N GLY A 205 -7.65 -17.13 -18.20
CA GLY A 205 -7.84 -18.23 -17.25
C GLY A 205 -7.89 -17.84 -15.76
N LEU A 206 -7.89 -16.55 -15.39
CA LEU A 206 -8.11 -16.12 -13.99
C LEU A 206 -9.53 -15.56 -13.79
N PRO A 207 -10.10 -15.62 -12.56
CA PRO A 207 -11.48 -15.21 -12.29
C PRO A 207 -11.70 -13.70 -12.46
N GLN A 208 -12.87 -13.32 -12.99
CA GLN A 208 -13.22 -11.93 -13.29
C GLN A 208 -14.30 -11.34 -12.36
N SER A 209 -15.35 -12.09 -12.01
CA SER A 209 -16.39 -11.60 -11.09
C SER A 209 -16.05 -11.81 -9.62
N LEU A 210 -16.68 -11.05 -8.71
CA LEU A 210 -16.53 -11.24 -7.26
C LEU A 210 -16.83 -12.69 -6.84
N VAL A 211 -17.94 -13.28 -7.32
CA VAL A 211 -18.29 -14.68 -7.04
C VAL A 211 -17.18 -15.63 -7.48
N SER A 212 -16.67 -15.47 -8.70
CA SER A 212 -15.60 -16.32 -9.23
C SER A 212 -14.30 -16.15 -8.44
N ASN A 213 -13.96 -14.92 -8.03
CA ASN A 213 -12.80 -14.65 -7.18
C ASN A 213 -12.95 -15.29 -5.78
N ILE A 214 -14.12 -15.20 -5.16
CA ILE A 214 -14.39 -15.84 -3.86
C ILE A 214 -14.21 -17.34 -3.93
N ARG A 215 -14.72 -17.98 -4.98
CA ARG A 215 -14.67 -19.44 -5.14
C ARG A 215 -13.27 -19.94 -5.45
N VAL A 216 -12.56 -19.29 -6.36
CA VAL A 216 -11.20 -19.69 -6.76
C VAL A 216 -10.21 -19.48 -5.63
N TYR A 217 -10.23 -18.33 -4.97
CA TYR A 217 -9.22 -17.97 -3.98
C TYR A 217 -9.66 -18.22 -2.53
N GLY A 218 -10.92 -18.56 -2.29
CA GLY A 218 -11.47 -18.78 -0.95
C GLY A 218 -11.54 -17.50 -0.10
N LEU A 219 -11.81 -16.35 -0.74
CA LEU A 219 -11.74 -15.02 -0.12
C LEU A 219 -12.75 -14.84 1.03
N ARG A 220 -12.33 -14.14 2.08
CA ARG A 220 -13.17 -13.85 3.27
C ARG A 220 -13.10 -12.40 3.73
N HIS A 221 -12.13 -11.62 3.26
CA HIS A 221 -12.00 -10.21 3.57
C HIS A 221 -12.13 -9.38 2.30
N PHE A 222 -12.84 -8.26 2.38
CA PHE A 222 -13.13 -7.41 1.23
C PHE A 222 -12.89 -5.92 1.52
N LYS A 223 -12.47 -5.15 0.52
CA LYS A 223 -12.45 -3.68 0.57
C LYS A 223 -13.47 -3.17 -0.45
N LEU A 224 -14.50 -2.49 0.02
CA LEU A 224 -15.61 -2.07 -0.82
C LEU A 224 -15.50 -0.57 -1.08
N LYS A 225 -15.32 -0.20 -2.35
CA LYS A 225 -15.29 1.20 -2.75
C LYS A 225 -16.71 1.79 -2.71
N VAL A 226 -16.84 2.98 -2.15
CA VAL A 226 -18.06 3.82 -2.21
C VAL A 226 -17.70 5.16 -2.83
N ASN A 227 -18.64 5.80 -3.53
CA ASN A 227 -18.36 7.02 -4.26
C ASN A 227 -19.13 8.27 -3.79
N GLY A 228 -19.89 8.16 -2.70
CA GLY A 228 -20.66 9.27 -2.14
C GLY A 228 -22.02 9.50 -2.83
N ASP A 229 -22.36 8.70 -3.85
CA ASP A 229 -23.72 8.65 -4.39
C ASP A 229 -24.57 7.72 -3.51
N LEU A 230 -25.30 8.33 -2.58
CA LEU A 230 -26.09 7.60 -1.58
C LEU A 230 -27.00 6.53 -2.20
N VAL A 231 -27.66 6.82 -3.32
CA VAL A 231 -28.62 5.88 -3.93
C VAL A 231 -27.88 4.72 -4.56
N ARG A 232 -26.86 5.03 -5.37
CA ARG A 232 -26.07 4.03 -6.08
C ARG A 232 -25.27 3.14 -5.13
N ASP A 233 -24.60 3.75 -4.15
CA ASP A 233 -23.79 3.04 -3.17
C ASP A 233 -24.67 2.15 -2.28
N SER A 234 -25.82 2.64 -1.82
CA SER A 234 -26.73 1.82 -1.00
C SER A 234 -27.21 0.58 -1.76
N GLU A 235 -27.60 0.73 -3.04
CA GLU A 235 -28.04 -0.42 -3.84
C GLU A 235 -26.88 -1.39 -4.12
N ARG A 236 -25.69 -0.88 -4.47
CA ARG A 236 -24.51 -1.71 -4.69
C ARG A 236 -24.12 -2.47 -3.42
N LEU A 237 -24.16 -1.84 -2.25
CA LEU A 237 -23.87 -2.49 -0.97
C LEU A 237 -24.91 -3.58 -0.64
N ARG A 238 -26.20 -3.40 -0.94
CA ARG A 238 -27.20 -4.47 -0.79
C ARG A 238 -26.90 -5.67 -1.69
N GLN A 239 -26.49 -5.41 -2.93
CA GLN A 239 -26.12 -6.47 -3.87
C GLN A 239 -24.89 -7.25 -3.38
N ILE A 240 -23.85 -6.53 -2.96
CA ILE A 240 -22.64 -7.13 -2.38
C ILE A 240 -22.99 -7.93 -1.11
N ALA A 241 -23.80 -7.38 -0.20
CA ALA A 241 -24.23 -8.07 1.02
C ALA A 241 -24.92 -9.41 0.71
N ARG A 242 -25.80 -9.45 -0.31
CA ARG A 242 -26.42 -10.70 -0.77
C ARG A 242 -25.41 -11.70 -1.30
N VAL A 243 -24.48 -11.25 -2.15
CA VAL A 243 -23.42 -12.11 -2.72
C VAL A 243 -22.54 -12.69 -1.61
N LEU A 244 -22.06 -11.85 -0.67
CA LEU A 244 -21.21 -12.29 0.41
C LEU A 244 -21.93 -13.23 1.37
N GLN A 245 -23.22 -13.00 1.67
CA GLN A 245 -24.00 -13.93 2.47
C GLN A 245 -24.10 -15.31 1.80
N VAL A 246 -24.31 -15.36 0.49
CA VAL A 246 -24.41 -16.62 -0.26
C VAL A 246 -23.07 -17.34 -0.33
N GLU A 247 -21.98 -16.63 -0.66
CA GLU A 247 -20.67 -17.26 -0.93
C GLU A 247 -19.82 -17.49 0.33
N CYS A 248 -20.01 -16.68 1.38
CA CYS A 248 -19.20 -16.70 2.61
C CYS A 248 -20.00 -17.05 3.87
N GLY A 249 -21.34 -17.01 3.83
CA GLY A 249 -22.18 -17.12 5.03
C GLY A 249 -21.86 -16.00 6.02
N GLU A 250 -21.73 -16.34 7.31
CA GLU A 250 -21.38 -15.38 8.36
C GLU A 250 -19.87 -15.06 8.46
N ASN A 251 -19.04 -15.80 7.73
CA ASN A 251 -17.59 -15.74 7.84
C ASN A 251 -16.99 -14.78 6.80
N PHE A 252 -17.25 -13.49 6.96
CA PHE A 252 -16.54 -12.47 6.20
C PHE A 252 -16.35 -11.20 7.03
N ALA A 253 -15.43 -10.36 6.58
CA ALA A 253 -15.24 -9.01 7.08
C ALA A 253 -14.98 -8.06 5.92
N PHE A 254 -15.29 -6.78 6.09
CA PHE A 254 -14.99 -5.81 5.05
C PHE A 254 -14.61 -4.43 5.58
N THR A 255 -14.02 -3.63 4.71
CA THR A 255 -13.79 -2.21 4.91
C THR A 255 -14.61 -1.43 3.89
N LEU A 256 -15.02 -0.22 4.24
CA LEU A 256 -15.51 0.75 3.26
C LEU A 256 -14.39 1.73 2.95
N ASP A 257 -14.24 2.10 1.69
CA ASP A 257 -13.26 3.10 1.28
C ASP A 257 -13.97 4.17 0.45
N GLY A 258 -14.01 5.38 1.00
CA GLY A 258 -14.63 6.53 0.36
C GLY A 258 -13.70 7.31 -0.54
N ASN A 259 -12.40 7.02 -0.57
CA ASN A 259 -11.42 7.51 -1.54
C ASN A 259 -11.54 9.03 -1.81
N GLU A 260 -11.74 9.82 -0.73
CA GLU A 260 -11.92 11.29 -0.72
C GLU A 260 -13.21 11.86 -1.34
N GLN A 261 -14.27 11.06 -1.47
CA GLN A 261 -15.49 11.49 -2.18
C GLN A 261 -16.45 12.37 -1.36
N PHE A 262 -16.32 12.42 -0.03
CA PHE A 262 -17.18 13.25 0.82
C PHE A 262 -16.52 14.58 1.18
N LYS A 263 -17.26 15.69 1.15
CA LYS A 263 -16.73 17.05 1.38
C LYS A 263 -16.88 17.51 2.83
N SER A 264 -17.63 16.78 3.64
CA SER A 264 -17.79 17.07 5.07
C SER A 264 -18.17 15.85 5.88
N PHE A 265 -17.92 15.91 7.20
CA PHE A 265 -18.42 14.91 8.15
C PHE A 265 -19.96 14.83 8.16
N ALA A 266 -20.66 15.94 7.93
CA ALA A 266 -22.12 15.95 7.91
C ALA A 266 -22.67 15.12 6.73
N GLU A 267 -22.08 15.28 5.54
CA GLU A 267 -22.43 14.47 4.36
C GLU A 267 -22.16 12.99 4.60
N PHE A 268 -20.98 12.63 5.12
CA PHE A 268 -20.66 11.24 5.41
C PHE A 268 -21.56 10.67 6.54
N ARG A 269 -21.88 11.46 7.57
CA ARG A 269 -22.79 11.05 8.63
C ARG A 269 -24.18 10.75 8.09
N GLN A 270 -24.72 11.60 7.21
CA GLN A 270 -26.00 11.33 6.54
C GLN A 270 -25.96 10.02 5.75
N PHE A 271 -24.87 9.78 5.03
CA PHE A 271 -24.65 8.54 4.29
C PHE A 271 -24.65 7.31 5.22
N TRP A 272 -23.83 7.34 6.28
CA TRP A 272 -23.74 6.25 7.24
C TRP A 272 -25.06 5.96 7.95
N GLU A 273 -25.76 7.00 8.40
CA GLU A 273 -27.04 6.85 9.11
C GLU A 273 -28.13 6.26 8.20
N THR A 274 -28.08 6.57 6.90
CA THR A 274 -28.97 5.94 5.91
C THR A 274 -28.68 4.44 5.78
N LEU A 275 -27.41 4.05 5.70
CA LEU A 275 -27.04 2.63 5.66
C LEU A 275 -27.45 1.90 6.95
N ARG A 276 -27.27 2.53 8.11
CA ARG A 276 -27.60 1.97 9.42
C ARG A 276 -29.11 1.79 9.62
N ALA A 277 -29.92 2.67 9.03
CA ALA A 277 -31.37 2.59 9.06
C ALA A 277 -31.95 1.51 8.13
N ASP A 278 -31.17 1.02 7.16
CA ASP A 278 -31.58 -0.05 6.26
C ASP A 278 -31.53 -1.42 6.94
N GLU A 279 -32.70 -1.98 7.27
CA GLU A 279 -32.83 -3.28 7.91
C GLU A 279 -32.12 -4.42 7.15
N SER A 280 -32.05 -4.34 5.81
CA SER A 280 -31.39 -5.36 4.99
C SER A 280 -29.86 -5.33 5.12
N LEU A 281 -29.29 -4.19 5.54
CA LEU A 281 -27.85 -4.01 5.71
C LEU A 281 -27.39 -4.17 7.16
N LYS A 282 -28.29 -4.22 8.15
CA LYS A 282 -27.89 -4.32 9.57
C LYS A 282 -26.96 -5.51 9.86
N PRO A 283 -27.26 -6.77 9.46
CA PRO A 283 -26.35 -7.89 9.71
C PRO A 283 -25.01 -7.71 8.99
N PHE A 284 -25.05 -7.18 7.76
CA PHE A 284 -23.88 -6.90 6.96
C PHE A 284 -22.96 -5.87 7.66
N LEU A 285 -23.50 -4.73 8.11
CA LEU A 285 -22.72 -3.68 8.78
C LEU A 285 -22.03 -4.15 10.08
N THR A 286 -22.50 -5.22 10.73
CA THR A 286 -21.78 -5.82 11.88
C THR A 286 -20.42 -6.43 11.51
N LYS A 287 -20.17 -6.67 10.22
CA LYS A 287 -18.92 -7.22 9.68
C LYS A 287 -17.93 -6.15 9.24
N LEU A 288 -18.28 -4.86 9.37
CA LEU A 288 -17.40 -3.75 9.04
C LEU A 288 -16.21 -3.69 10.02
N LEU A 289 -15.00 -3.59 9.48
CA LEU A 289 -13.77 -3.38 10.24
C LEU A 289 -13.52 -1.89 10.52
N PHE A 290 -13.58 -1.08 9.47
CA PHE A 290 -13.39 0.38 9.52
C PHE A 290 -13.80 1.02 8.19
N VAL A 291 -13.91 2.36 8.19
CA VAL A 291 -14.02 3.19 6.98
C VAL A 291 -12.70 3.92 6.75
N GLU A 292 -12.20 3.81 5.54
CA GLU A 292 -10.97 4.42 5.05
C GLU A 292 -11.26 5.70 4.29
N GLN A 293 -10.52 6.76 4.64
CA GLN A 293 -10.51 8.08 3.99
C GLN A 293 -11.84 8.49 3.34
N PRO A 294 -12.94 8.62 4.12
CA PRO A 294 -14.21 9.05 3.53
C PRO A 294 -14.11 10.50 3.02
N LEU A 295 -13.44 11.35 3.79
CA LEU A 295 -13.40 12.79 3.50
C LEU A 295 -12.24 13.17 2.59
N HIS A 296 -12.46 14.20 1.78
CA HIS A 296 -11.41 14.85 1.01
C HIS A 296 -10.27 15.36 1.90
N ARG A 297 -9.02 15.21 1.46
CA ARG A 297 -7.85 15.46 2.31
C ARG A 297 -7.72 16.91 2.78
N THR A 298 -8.30 17.86 2.05
CA THR A 298 -8.33 19.29 2.41
C THR A 298 -9.23 19.61 3.60
N VAL A 299 -10.08 18.67 4.02
CA VAL A 299 -10.99 18.84 5.17
C VAL A 299 -10.80 17.80 6.26
N ALA A 300 -10.24 16.64 5.93
CA ALA A 300 -10.13 15.49 6.84
C ALA A 300 -9.39 15.83 8.15
N LEU A 301 -8.30 16.61 8.08
CA LEU A 301 -7.47 16.96 9.24
C LEU A 301 -7.70 18.39 9.77
N ASN A 302 -8.82 19.03 9.39
CA ASN A 302 -9.15 20.37 9.90
C ASN A 302 -9.59 20.31 11.37
N LYS A 303 -9.46 21.43 12.09
CA LYS A 303 -9.79 21.52 13.53
C LYS A 303 -11.25 21.15 13.85
N ASP A 304 -12.17 21.39 12.91
CA ASP A 304 -13.60 21.06 13.07
C ASP A 304 -13.85 19.54 13.11
N ALA A 305 -12.90 18.72 12.63
CA ALA A 305 -12.99 17.27 12.71
C ALA A 305 -13.14 16.77 14.15
N ALA A 306 -12.46 17.42 15.11
CA ALA A 306 -12.51 17.03 16.51
C ALA A 306 -13.92 17.12 17.10
N ALA A 307 -14.61 18.24 16.85
CA ALA A 307 -15.99 18.41 17.28
C ALA A 307 -16.92 17.42 16.57
N ALA A 308 -16.79 17.27 15.25
CA ALA A 308 -17.62 16.37 14.46
C ALA A 308 -17.51 14.90 14.90
N LEU A 309 -16.29 14.44 15.24
CA LEU A 309 -16.04 13.08 15.70
C LEU A 309 -16.47 12.87 17.16
N ALA A 310 -16.29 13.88 18.03
CA ALA A 310 -16.75 13.82 19.42
C ALA A 310 -18.29 13.79 19.53
N ASP A 311 -18.99 14.53 18.67
CA ASP A 311 -20.46 14.61 18.62
C ASP A 311 -21.12 13.41 17.90
N TRP A 312 -20.35 12.35 17.62
CA TRP A 312 -20.83 11.15 16.93
C TRP A 312 -20.26 9.86 17.54
N PRO A 313 -20.65 9.50 18.77
CA PRO A 313 -20.08 8.34 19.49
C PRO A 313 -20.36 6.99 18.80
N ASP A 314 -21.47 6.86 18.07
CA ASP A 314 -21.87 5.62 17.38
C ASP A 314 -21.28 5.49 15.95
N ARG A 315 -20.32 6.34 15.59
CA ARG A 315 -19.65 6.29 14.29
C ARG A 315 -18.88 4.97 14.11
N PRO A 316 -18.65 4.50 12.87
CA PRO A 316 -17.73 3.40 12.65
C PRO A 316 -16.27 3.87 12.88
N PRO A 317 -15.32 2.94 13.07
CA PRO A 317 -13.91 3.29 13.16
C PRO A 317 -13.42 3.95 11.85
N PHE A 318 -12.62 5.01 11.98
CA PHE A 318 -12.07 5.76 10.85
C PHE A 318 -10.55 5.71 10.81
N ILE A 319 -10.02 5.46 9.62
CA ILE A 319 -8.59 5.61 9.33
C ILE A 319 -8.37 6.63 8.21
N ILE A 320 -7.21 7.29 8.25
CA ILE A 320 -6.72 8.10 7.12
C ILE A 320 -5.92 7.25 6.13
N ASP A 321 -5.97 7.61 4.85
CA ASP A 321 -5.12 7.07 3.77
C ASP A 321 -4.40 8.19 3.06
N GLU A 322 -5.06 8.88 2.13
CA GLU A 322 -4.44 9.96 1.37
C GLU A 322 -4.13 11.22 2.20
N SER A 323 -4.80 11.41 3.34
CA SER A 323 -4.41 12.44 4.32
C SER A 323 -3.15 12.08 5.10
N ASP A 324 -2.64 10.85 5.01
CA ASP A 324 -1.38 10.44 5.66
C ASP A 324 -0.16 10.81 4.79
N GLY A 325 -0.05 12.09 4.45
CA GLY A 325 1.01 12.63 3.58
C GLY A 325 2.28 13.09 4.28
N GLU A 326 2.21 13.41 5.58
CA GLU A 326 3.31 14.02 6.35
C GLU A 326 3.70 13.14 7.54
N LEU A 327 4.86 13.37 8.16
CA LEU A 327 5.30 12.59 9.31
C LEU A 327 4.36 12.76 10.52
N ASP A 328 3.67 13.88 10.66
CA ASP A 328 2.78 14.20 11.78
C ASP A 328 1.30 13.88 11.51
N SER A 329 0.94 13.41 10.31
CA SER A 329 -0.46 13.22 9.91
C SER A 329 -1.20 12.24 10.82
N LEU A 330 -0.61 11.10 11.19
CA LEU A 330 -1.22 10.18 12.16
C LEU A 330 -1.32 10.80 13.57
N PRO A 331 -0.26 11.37 14.18
CA PRO A 331 -0.39 12.11 15.44
C PRO A 331 -1.54 13.12 15.45
N THR A 332 -1.66 13.92 14.39
CA THR A 332 -2.74 14.89 14.19
C THR A 332 -4.11 14.22 14.10
N ALA A 333 -4.25 13.18 13.26
CA ALA A 333 -5.52 12.45 13.13
C ALA A 333 -5.99 11.83 14.45
N LEU A 334 -5.10 11.20 15.21
CA LEU A 334 -5.45 10.61 16.50
C LEU A 334 -5.86 11.67 17.54
N ALA A 335 -5.26 12.87 17.49
CA ALA A 335 -5.63 14.01 18.34
C ALA A 335 -7.01 14.58 17.97
N LEU A 336 -7.37 14.55 16.68
CA LEU A 336 -8.71 14.89 16.20
C LEU A 336 -9.76 13.81 16.50
N GLY A 337 -9.36 12.61 16.91
CA GLY A 337 -10.27 11.53 17.29
C GLY A 337 -10.45 10.43 16.25
N TYR A 338 -9.65 10.40 15.18
CA TYR A 338 -9.55 9.23 14.28
C TYR A 338 -9.00 8.01 15.02
N ASP A 339 -9.22 6.81 14.48
CA ASP A 339 -8.81 5.56 15.11
C ASP A 339 -7.50 5.02 14.53
N GLY A 340 -6.99 5.56 13.43
CA GLY A 340 -5.79 5.01 12.81
C GLY A 340 -5.39 5.60 11.48
N THR A 341 -4.49 4.87 10.81
CA THR A 341 -3.99 5.16 9.46
C THR A 341 -3.83 3.87 8.66
N SER A 342 -3.46 4.00 7.39
CA SER A 342 -3.00 2.94 6.51
C SER A 342 -1.48 3.00 6.29
N HIS A 343 -0.87 1.82 6.14
CA HIS A 343 0.46 1.61 5.59
C HIS A 343 0.36 1.33 4.10
N LYS A 344 1.21 2.00 3.32
CA LYS A 344 1.59 1.63 1.95
C LYS A 344 3.08 1.87 1.82
N ASN A 345 3.81 1.00 1.15
CA ASN A 345 5.24 1.23 0.93
C ASN A 345 5.55 2.57 0.24
N CYS A 346 4.68 3.04 -0.66
CA CYS A 346 4.81 4.34 -1.32
C CYS A 346 4.74 5.55 -0.37
N LYS A 347 4.32 5.37 0.90
CA LYS A 347 4.30 6.41 1.94
C LYS A 347 5.55 6.38 2.85
N GLY A 348 6.43 5.41 2.66
CA GLY A 348 7.66 5.24 3.43
C GLY A 348 7.56 4.21 4.57
N VAL A 349 8.64 3.43 4.72
CA VAL A 349 8.72 2.29 5.65
C VAL A 349 9.00 2.74 7.08
N ILE A 350 9.95 3.66 7.28
CA ILE A 350 10.30 4.26 8.57
C ILE A 350 9.09 4.98 9.16
N LYS A 351 8.37 5.75 8.34
CA LYS A 351 7.10 6.38 8.74
C LYS A 351 6.09 5.32 9.19
N GLY A 352 5.91 4.25 8.40
CA GLY A 352 5.04 3.12 8.74
C GLY A 352 5.40 2.45 10.07
N VAL A 353 6.70 2.22 10.31
CA VAL A 353 7.23 1.67 11.57
C VAL A 353 6.92 2.59 12.75
N ALA A 354 7.18 3.90 12.63
CA ALA A 354 6.88 4.86 13.68
C ALA A 354 5.38 4.95 13.99
N ASN A 355 4.55 4.93 12.94
CA ASN A 355 3.09 4.87 13.06
C ASN A 355 2.63 3.61 13.80
N ARG A 356 3.17 2.44 13.43
CA ARG A 356 2.84 1.18 14.09
C ARG A 356 3.20 1.19 15.58
N CYS A 357 4.39 1.70 15.92
CA CYS A 357 4.86 1.79 17.29
C CYS A 357 4.00 2.75 18.12
N LEU A 358 3.63 3.91 17.56
CA LEU A 358 2.74 4.87 18.24
C LEU A 358 1.37 4.26 18.54
N LEU A 359 0.78 3.57 17.56
CA LEU A 359 -0.52 2.92 17.73
C LEU A 359 -0.46 1.82 18.80
N ALA A 360 0.61 1.01 18.82
CA ALA A 360 0.80 -0.01 19.84
C ALA A 360 0.93 0.59 21.26
N HIS A 361 1.72 1.65 21.40
CA HIS A 361 1.89 2.39 22.67
C HIS A 361 0.57 2.97 23.18
N ARG A 362 -0.19 3.63 22.30
CA ARG A 362 -1.50 4.20 22.65
C ARG A 362 -2.54 3.12 22.93
N GLN A 363 -2.51 1.99 22.22
CA GLN A 363 -3.37 0.84 22.51
C GLN A 363 -3.12 0.28 23.90
N GLN A 364 -1.87 0.21 24.36
CA GLN A 364 -1.55 -0.22 25.72
C GLN A 364 -2.06 0.77 26.77
N LYS A 365 -1.94 2.08 26.51
CA LYS A 365 -2.42 3.14 27.42
C LYS A 365 -3.94 3.30 27.43
N SER A 366 -4.62 2.92 26.35
CA SER A 366 -6.07 3.07 26.20
C SER A 366 -6.69 1.82 25.56
N PRO A 367 -6.77 0.69 26.31
CA PRO A 367 -7.21 -0.60 25.76
C PRO A 367 -8.63 -0.63 25.19
N ALA A 368 -9.50 0.28 25.62
CA ALA A 368 -10.89 0.36 25.18
C ALA A 368 -11.09 1.16 23.88
N ARG A 369 -10.10 1.93 23.42
CA ARG A 369 -10.15 2.65 22.15
C ARG A 369 -9.46 1.82 21.07
N PRO A 370 -10.06 1.66 19.87
CA PRO A 370 -9.37 1.02 18.76
C PRO A 370 -8.24 1.92 18.25
N PHE A 371 -7.05 1.36 18.11
CA PHE A 371 -5.95 1.97 17.38
C PHE A 371 -5.57 1.06 16.21
N LEU A 372 -5.86 1.53 15.00
CA LEU A 372 -5.83 0.73 13.79
C LEU A 372 -4.66 1.12 12.89
N MET A 373 -3.97 0.12 12.37
CA MET A 373 -3.12 0.26 11.20
C MET A 373 -3.58 -0.75 10.17
N SER A 374 -4.08 -0.26 9.05
CA SER A 374 -4.40 -1.12 7.91
C SER A 374 -3.21 -1.21 6.96
N GLY A 375 -3.09 -2.29 6.20
CA GLY A 375 -2.21 -2.34 5.03
C GLY A 375 -3.07 -2.15 3.80
N GLU A 376 -2.72 -1.21 2.95
CA GLU A 376 -3.46 -0.88 1.73
C GLU A 376 -2.56 -1.06 0.49
N ASP A 377 -3.16 -1.17 -0.68
CA ASP A 377 -2.47 -1.52 -1.92
C ASP A 377 -2.49 -0.35 -2.91
N LEU A 378 -1.56 -0.38 -3.85
CA LEU A 378 -1.49 0.52 -4.99
C LEU A 378 -1.56 -0.27 -6.31
N CYS A 379 -2.33 -1.36 -6.33
CA CYS A 379 -2.33 -2.35 -7.41
C CYS A 379 -1.02 -3.13 -7.53
N ASN A 380 -0.29 -3.31 -6.43
CA ASN A 380 1.06 -3.86 -6.43
C ASN A 380 1.10 -5.27 -7.05
N VAL A 381 2.05 -5.43 -7.96
CA VAL A 381 2.40 -6.71 -8.60
C VAL A 381 3.89 -6.98 -8.36
N GLY A 382 4.31 -8.24 -8.51
CA GLY A 382 5.74 -8.56 -8.56
C GLY A 382 6.43 -7.90 -9.76
N PRO A 383 7.76 -8.03 -9.89
CA PRO A 383 8.64 -8.91 -9.11
C PRO A 383 9.16 -8.30 -7.80
N VAL A 384 8.92 -7.01 -7.52
CA VAL A 384 9.51 -6.33 -6.36
C VAL A 384 8.46 -5.68 -5.46
N ALA A 385 7.59 -4.82 -6.00
CA ALA A 385 6.67 -3.97 -5.22
C ALA A 385 5.82 -4.79 -4.22
N LEU A 386 5.12 -5.82 -4.72
CA LEU A 386 4.31 -6.71 -3.88
C LEU A 386 5.13 -7.43 -2.79
N LEU A 387 6.33 -7.90 -3.13
CA LEU A 387 7.16 -8.68 -2.20
C LEU A 387 7.65 -7.83 -1.04
N GLN A 388 8.11 -6.61 -1.34
CA GLN A 388 8.51 -5.65 -0.32
C GLN A 388 7.32 -5.22 0.54
N ASP A 389 6.15 -4.98 -0.06
CA ASP A 389 4.96 -4.57 0.68
C ASP A 389 4.48 -5.66 1.65
N LEU A 390 4.49 -6.92 1.22
CA LEU A 390 4.20 -8.07 2.09
C LEU A 390 5.23 -8.22 3.22
N ALA A 391 6.52 -8.01 2.95
CA ALA A 391 7.56 -8.07 3.97
C ALA A 391 7.36 -7.01 5.07
N VAL A 392 7.02 -5.77 4.69
CA VAL A 392 6.72 -4.71 5.67
C VAL A 392 5.44 -5.01 6.43
N CYS A 393 4.34 -5.35 5.74
CA CYS A 393 3.07 -5.67 6.40
C CYS A 393 3.23 -6.80 7.43
N ALA A 394 3.97 -7.86 7.08
CA ALA A 394 4.25 -8.97 7.98
C ALA A 394 5.07 -8.54 9.20
N ALA A 395 6.11 -7.72 9.01
CA ALA A 395 6.96 -7.21 10.08
C ALA A 395 6.23 -6.21 11.01
N LEU A 396 5.31 -5.39 10.48
CA LEU A 396 4.46 -4.50 11.27
C LEU A 396 3.34 -5.25 12.01
N GLY A 397 3.10 -6.51 11.64
CA GLY A 397 2.06 -7.34 12.24
C GLY A 397 0.66 -7.09 11.68
N ILE A 398 0.57 -6.51 10.47
CA ILE A 398 -0.69 -6.28 9.77
C ILE A 398 -1.15 -7.61 9.15
N LYS A 399 -2.33 -8.09 9.56
CA LYS A 399 -2.83 -9.43 9.17
C LYS A 399 -3.74 -9.43 7.95
N SER A 400 -4.53 -8.36 7.77
CA SER A 400 -5.49 -8.21 6.67
C SER A 400 -5.02 -7.03 5.83
N VAL A 401 -4.66 -7.30 4.58
CA VAL A 401 -4.07 -6.30 3.70
C VAL A 401 -4.84 -6.25 2.41
N GLU A 402 -5.14 -5.05 1.92
CA GLU A 402 -5.70 -4.88 0.58
C GLU A 402 -4.81 -5.59 -0.44
N ARG A 403 -5.41 -6.37 -1.33
CA ARG A 403 -4.72 -6.83 -2.54
C ARG A 403 -5.66 -6.75 -3.72
N ASN A 404 -5.24 -6.05 -4.74
CA ASN A 404 -5.97 -5.93 -6.00
C ASN A 404 -5.08 -6.12 -7.24
N GLY A 405 -3.75 -6.05 -7.10
CA GLY A 405 -2.82 -6.33 -8.21
C GLY A 405 -3.06 -7.68 -8.89
N HIS A 406 -3.35 -8.74 -8.11
CA HIS A 406 -3.67 -10.09 -8.64
C HIS A 406 -4.98 -10.17 -9.45
N HIS A 407 -5.89 -9.23 -9.23
CA HIS A 407 -7.18 -9.18 -9.89
C HIS A 407 -7.09 -8.40 -11.20
N TYR A 408 -6.35 -7.28 -11.20
CA TYR A 408 -6.23 -6.40 -12.37
C TYR A 408 -4.99 -6.69 -13.24
N ASN A 409 -4.10 -7.58 -12.85
CA ASN A 409 -2.97 -8.04 -13.67
C ASN A 409 -3.03 -9.56 -13.89
N ALA A 410 -2.62 -10.01 -15.07
CA ALA A 410 -2.46 -11.43 -15.36
C ALA A 410 -1.14 -11.98 -14.78
N GLY A 411 -1.00 -11.94 -13.46
CA GLY A 411 0.23 -12.36 -12.77
C GLY A 411 1.45 -11.57 -13.30
N LEU A 412 2.53 -12.30 -13.62
CA LEU A 412 3.75 -11.73 -14.20
C LEU A 412 3.87 -11.93 -15.72
N SER A 413 2.74 -12.10 -16.43
CA SER A 413 2.73 -12.39 -17.88
C SER A 413 3.43 -11.33 -18.75
N GLN A 414 3.48 -10.08 -18.27
CA GLN A 414 4.06 -8.95 -18.98
C GLN A 414 5.56 -8.74 -18.70
N PHE A 415 6.18 -9.56 -17.86
CA PHE A 415 7.61 -9.44 -17.52
C PHE A 415 8.48 -10.39 -18.36
N PRO A 416 9.77 -10.07 -18.56
CA PRO A 416 10.72 -10.96 -19.21
C PRO A 416 10.73 -12.37 -18.60
N TRP A 417 10.95 -13.38 -19.44
CA TRP A 417 10.89 -14.78 -19.02
C TRP A 417 11.88 -15.08 -17.89
N GLU A 418 13.07 -14.47 -17.91
CA GLU A 418 14.09 -14.61 -16.89
C GLU A 418 13.58 -14.16 -15.51
N VAL A 419 12.88 -13.03 -15.46
CA VAL A 419 12.26 -12.50 -14.23
C VAL A 419 11.18 -13.46 -13.72
N GLN A 420 10.38 -14.01 -14.63
CA GLN A 420 9.35 -14.99 -14.27
C GLN A 420 9.96 -16.23 -13.60
N GLN A 421 11.06 -16.77 -14.16
CA GLN A 421 11.76 -17.92 -13.58
C GLN A 421 12.43 -17.58 -12.25
N GLN A 422 13.02 -16.39 -12.10
CA GLN A 422 13.60 -15.94 -10.84
C GLN A 422 12.55 -15.91 -9.73
N VAL A 423 11.35 -15.38 -10.00
CA VAL A 423 10.25 -15.34 -9.03
C VAL A 423 9.78 -16.75 -8.66
N LEU A 424 9.54 -17.63 -9.63
CA LEU A 424 9.11 -19.01 -9.35
C LEU A 424 10.16 -19.79 -8.53
N GLY A 425 11.44 -19.62 -8.83
CA GLY A 425 12.51 -20.28 -8.09
C GLY A 425 12.66 -19.75 -6.66
N ALA A 426 12.59 -18.42 -6.49
CA ALA A 426 12.82 -17.76 -5.21
C ALA A 426 11.60 -17.78 -4.26
N HIS A 427 10.39 -17.72 -4.81
CA HIS A 427 9.15 -17.45 -4.09
C HIS A 427 8.06 -18.49 -4.40
N HIS A 428 8.44 -19.77 -4.50
CA HIS A 428 7.56 -20.90 -4.84
C HIS A 428 6.40 -21.15 -3.85
N ASP A 429 6.51 -20.67 -2.61
CA ASP A 429 5.44 -20.71 -1.62
C ASP A 429 4.38 -19.61 -1.85
N LEU A 430 4.75 -18.53 -2.55
CA LEU A 430 3.88 -17.40 -2.86
C LEU A 430 3.36 -17.41 -4.30
N TYR A 431 4.13 -17.97 -5.24
CA TYR A 431 3.80 -18.01 -6.67
C TYR A 431 3.74 -19.44 -7.20
N HIS A 432 2.82 -19.68 -8.13
CA HIS A 432 2.76 -20.89 -8.95
C HIS A 432 2.61 -20.50 -10.43
N PRO A 433 2.99 -21.38 -11.38
CA PRO A 433 2.71 -21.15 -12.79
C PRO A 433 1.20 -21.23 -13.06
N SER A 434 0.66 -20.23 -13.75
CA SER A 434 -0.72 -20.22 -14.23
C SER A 434 -0.95 -21.32 -15.28
N PRO A 435 -2.20 -21.61 -15.67
CA PRO A 435 -2.47 -22.54 -16.79
C PRO A 435 -1.76 -22.17 -18.10
N ALA A 436 -1.43 -20.89 -18.29
CA ALA A 436 -0.72 -20.38 -19.45
C ALA A 436 0.79 -20.17 -19.20
N GLY A 437 1.30 -20.60 -18.05
CA GLY A 437 2.74 -20.77 -17.78
C GLY A 437 3.43 -19.61 -17.05
N TRP A 438 2.82 -18.43 -16.97
CA TRP A 438 3.40 -17.29 -16.25
C TRP A 438 3.13 -17.37 -14.73
N PRO A 439 4.01 -16.83 -13.88
CA PRO A 439 3.81 -16.81 -12.43
C PRO A 439 2.54 -16.02 -12.03
N THR A 440 1.74 -16.59 -11.13
CA THR A 440 0.60 -15.92 -10.49
C THR A 440 0.58 -16.24 -8.99
N LEU A 441 -0.09 -15.42 -8.18
CA LEU A 441 -0.13 -15.61 -6.74
C LEU A 441 -0.89 -16.87 -6.35
N THR A 442 -0.33 -17.61 -5.40
CA THR A 442 -1.00 -18.70 -4.71
C THR A 442 -1.83 -18.12 -3.56
N ILE A 443 -3.12 -17.86 -3.83
CA ILE A 443 -4.08 -17.48 -2.80
C ILE A 443 -4.93 -18.68 -2.44
N GLU A 444 -4.71 -19.22 -1.23
CA GLU A 444 -5.46 -20.36 -0.72
C GLU A 444 -6.28 -19.95 0.50
N ARG A 445 -7.58 -20.21 0.49
CA ARG A 445 -8.49 -19.89 1.61
C ARG A 445 -8.38 -18.41 2.02
N GLY A 446 -8.20 -17.54 1.04
CA GLY A 446 -8.05 -16.10 1.18
C GLY A 446 -6.71 -15.66 1.79
N ARG A 447 -5.67 -16.49 1.73
CA ARG A 447 -4.37 -16.21 2.37
C ARG A 447 -3.20 -16.37 1.40
N LEU A 448 -2.16 -15.57 1.65
CA LEU A 448 -0.83 -15.68 1.04
C LEU A 448 0.16 -16.23 2.07
N THR A 449 1.02 -17.16 1.65
CA THR A 449 2.14 -17.67 2.48
C THR A 449 3.39 -16.83 2.22
N LEU A 450 4.10 -16.44 3.28
CA LEU A 450 5.18 -15.46 3.25
C LEU A 450 6.53 -16.02 3.72
N GLY A 451 6.74 -17.33 3.67
CA GLY A 451 7.97 -17.98 4.13
C GLY A 451 9.18 -17.44 3.38
N SER A 452 9.16 -17.50 2.05
CA SER A 452 10.26 -16.99 1.22
C SER A 452 10.43 -15.48 1.32
N VAL A 453 9.33 -14.73 1.46
CA VAL A 453 9.34 -13.27 1.62
C VAL A 453 10.02 -12.87 2.94
N ASN A 454 9.68 -13.55 4.03
CA ASN A 454 10.22 -13.26 5.37
C ASN A 454 11.70 -13.68 5.51
N GLU A 455 12.16 -14.65 4.72
CA GLU A 455 13.57 -15.07 4.66
C GLU A 455 14.45 -14.17 3.78
N ALA A 456 13.85 -13.39 2.89
CA ALA A 456 14.56 -12.52 1.97
C ALA A 456 15.14 -11.27 2.65
N ALA A 457 16.15 -10.66 2.03
CA ALA A 457 16.78 -9.43 2.52
C ALA A 457 15.73 -8.34 2.73
N PHE A 458 14.99 -7.98 1.68
CA PHE A 458 13.77 -7.18 1.83
C PHE A 458 12.66 -7.69 0.90
N GLY A 459 12.08 -8.84 1.25
CA GLY A 459 11.01 -9.49 0.48
C GLY A 459 11.47 -10.17 -0.81
N VAL A 460 12.55 -9.71 -1.45
CA VAL A 460 13.09 -10.24 -2.72
C VAL A 460 14.36 -11.07 -2.45
N LYS A 461 14.40 -12.36 -2.83
CA LYS A 461 15.61 -13.20 -2.61
C LYS A 461 16.70 -13.02 -3.66
N PHE A 462 16.34 -12.66 -4.88
CA PHE A 462 17.28 -12.48 -5.99
C PHE A 462 17.61 -10.99 -6.18
N LEU A 463 18.68 -10.69 -6.92
CA LEU A 463 18.95 -9.35 -7.39
C LEU A 463 18.35 -9.21 -8.80
N LEU A 464 17.35 -8.34 -8.93
CA LEU A 464 16.74 -8.05 -10.22
C LEU A 464 17.72 -7.26 -11.09
N ASN A 465 17.95 -7.71 -12.32
CA ASN A 465 18.67 -6.91 -13.30
C ASN A 465 17.71 -5.83 -13.83
N THR A 466 17.81 -4.58 -13.36
CA THR A 466 16.93 -3.49 -13.82
C THR A 466 17.26 -3.05 -15.25
N GLY A 467 18.48 -3.28 -15.73
CA GLY A 467 18.91 -2.92 -17.10
C GLY A 467 18.26 -3.72 -18.23
N GLN A 468 17.34 -4.64 -17.91
CA GLN A 468 16.47 -5.29 -18.90
C GLN A 468 15.18 -4.48 -19.19
N PHE A 469 14.94 -3.42 -18.42
CA PHE A 469 13.82 -2.48 -18.59
C PHE A 469 14.34 -1.16 -19.16
N THR A 470 13.43 -0.24 -19.48
CA THR A 470 13.79 1.03 -20.14
C THR A 470 14.33 2.05 -19.14
N PRO A 471 15.54 2.61 -19.30
CA PRO A 471 16.02 3.71 -18.48
C PRO A 471 15.06 4.91 -18.53
N ALA A 472 14.95 5.67 -17.43
CA ALA A 472 13.99 6.77 -17.32
C ALA A 472 14.15 7.86 -18.39
N ASP A 473 15.39 8.20 -18.76
CA ASP A 473 15.72 9.19 -19.80
C ASP A 473 15.37 8.74 -21.23
N ALA A 474 15.13 7.45 -21.42
CA ALA A 474 14.74 6.83 -22.69
C ALA A 474 13.30 6.28 -22.66
N TRP A 475 12.57 6.52 -21.57
CA TRP A 475 11.22 6.00 -21.41
C TRP A 475 10.19 6.85 -22.17
N GLU A 476 9.27 6.16 -22.84
CA GLU A 476 8.14 6.77 -23.55
C GLU A 476 6.83 6.17 -23.04
N TRP A 477 5.85 7.04 -22.84
CA TRP A 477 4.47 6.63 -22.59
C TRP A 477 3.84 6.10 -23.87
N GLU A 478 3.11 4.99 -23.75
CA GLU A 478 2.48 4.26 -24.87
C GLU A 478 1.12 4.80 -25.33
#